data_AF-W1VJJ7-F1
#
_entry.id   AF-W1VJJ7-F1
#
_cell.length_a   1.000
_cell.length_b   1.000
_cell.length_c   1.000
_cell.angle_alpha   90.00
_cell.angle_beta   90.00
_cell.angle_gamma   90.00
#
_symmetry.space_group_name_H-M   'P 1'
#
loop_
_entity.id
_entity.type
_entity.pdbx_description
1 polymer ?
#
loop_
_entity_poly.entity_id
_entity_poly.type
_entity_poly.pdbx_seq_one_letter_code
_entity_poly.pdbx_strand_id
1 'polypeptide(L)'
;MHTTPSPRRPALGGLAGCGLLLSAALVAPVALAAPQVPARTSEPALTAVSAPQAALTSLPATTTTDSLPSTTLLDQVTDAAGILTASTAEKAVATAERNGVHLWVVTYDDASELATDFAAEAWSWTGLGAYDVLLVINISTADPSQRSYAFDGDSRGSVWSQARLGEVRLRIEEHLKAGDWDGAVTSIVEDLSTGSDSSASPAQREVVEHAEPDAGEHPAPWMLLAFVGVGALGSATLVRRLTAAARRRKGRQPTTQGEGMNNALPPSQTLPLETLRAQASATLLAADDAVRAADEELSYAQAQFGLSATDDFTQALAQAREHMERAFELRKLLDDDIPETEAVQRQMYGEMLQRCEQATTVISAQEKAFHERRGIEANLPTAIAETRQRAAETEQALHAAQTLLVTLHATFPPSALSSVSHAPDQGLRLLAAGRTALEQAQASVDDGQQTTAVEQVRIAQGAIAQAGQLAAQVRGARERLERAATDLEAAIASISSDLIDAQRLAAQVPAATLAPLVRQAEAAVEQGRAALPVASGAMLTSASPDTSTGAEALTSGGDPLAALDRLARCEAALDA
;
A
#
# COMPACT_ATOMS: atom_id res chain seq x y z
N MET A 1 -35.61 -18.83 -53.78
CA MET A 1 -35.21 -17.47 -53.34
C MET A 1 -35.03 -17.52 -51.84
N HIS A 2 -33.79 -17.25 -51.40
CA HIS A 2 -33.28 -17.39 -50.05
C HIS A 2 -33.58 -16.15 -49.20
N THR A 3 -33.89 -16.35 -47.92
CA THR A 3 -33.54 -15.40 -46.85
C THR A 3 -33.16 -16.19 -45.58
N THR A 4 -31.96 -15.87 -45.09
CA THR A 4 -31.22 -16.47 -43.96
C THR A 4 -31.63 -15.84 -42.60
N PRO A 5 -31.50 -16.55 -41.47
CA PRO A 5 -31.61 -15.96 -40.13
C PRO A 5 -30.24 -15.55 -39.54
N SER A 6 -30.18 -14.36 -38.94
CA SER A 6 -29.01 -13.84 -38.21
C SER A 6 -29.05 -14.21 -36.71
N PRO A 7 -27.88 -14.36 -36.03
CA PRO A 7 -27.81 -14.83 -34.64
C PRO A 7 -27.94 -13.71 -33.59
N ARG A 8 -28.48 -14.10 -32.42
CA ARG A 8 -28.63 -13.27 -31.21
C ARG A 8 -27.29 -13.09 -30.47
N ARG A 9 -26.99 -11.86 -30.04
CA ARG A 9 -25.92 -11.50 -29.09
C ARG A 9 -26.39 -11.68 -27.64
N PRO A 10 -25.55 -12.17 -26.70
CA PRO A 10 -25.78 -12.02 -25.27
C PRO A 10 -25.15 -10.71 -24.74
N ALA A 11 -25.84 -10.08 -23.79
CA ALA A 11 -25.39 -8.91 -23.05
C ALA A 11 -24.42 -9.33 -21.93
N LEU A 12 -23.27 -8.65 -21.83
CA LEU A 12 -22.32 -8.76 -20.74
C LEU A 12 -22.48 -7.54 -19.82
N GLY A 13 -22.70 -7.78 -18.54
CA GLY A 13 -22.72 -6.78 -17.48
C GLY A 13 -21.31 -6.40 -17.04
N GLY A 14 -21.08 -5.11 -16.82
CA GLY A 14 -19.84 -4.55 -16.30
C GLY A 14 -19.66 -4.80 -14.81
N LEU A 15 -18.43 -5.13 -14.42
CA LEU A 15 -17.95 -5.18 -13.04
C LEU A 15 -16.86 -4.11 -12.88
N ALA A 16 -17.05 -3.24 -11.89
CA ALA A 16 -16.13 -2.17 -11.49
C ALA A 16 -14.88 -2.77 -10.83
N GLY A 17 -13.70 -2.25 -11.18
CA GLY A 17 -12.40 -2.72 -10.71
C GLY A 17 -11.83 -1.85 -9.60
N CYS A 18 -11.35 -2.50 -8.52
CA CYS A 18 -10.57 -1.89 -7.44
C CYS A 18 -9.08 -1.76 -7.81
N GLY A 19 -8.47 -0.71 -7.27
CA GLY A 19 -7.10 -0.25 -7.49
C GLY A 19 -5.99 -1.14 -6.93
N LEU A 20 -4.79 -0.83 -7.38
CA LEU A 20 -3.60 -1.68 -7.43
C LEU A 20 -2.46 -1.03 -6.66
N LEU A 21 -1.80 -1.79 -5.77
CA LEU A 21 -0.50 -1.46 -5.16
C LEU A 21 0.53 -2.51 -5.59
N LEU A 22 1.77 -2.06 -5.73
CA LEU A 22 2.71 -2.49 -6.76
C LEU A 22 4.09 -2.53 -6.10
N SER A 23 4.57 -3.71 -5.67
CA SER A 23 5.87 -3.86 -5.01
C SER A 23 6.90 -4.44 -5.98
N ALA A 24 8.13 -3.93 -5.97
CA ALA A 24 9.22 -4.34 -6.85
C ALA A 24 10.24 -5.21 -6.09
N ALA A 25 10.48 -6.43 -6.55
CA ALA A 25 11.60 -7.26 -6.09
C ALA A 25 12.73 -7.22 -7.14
N LEU A 26 13.96 -7.02 -6.67
CA LEU A 26 15.21 -7.01 -7.44
C LEU A 26 15.99 -8.31 -7.13
N VAL A 27 16.39 -9.05 -8.16
CA VAL A 27 17.36 -10.15 -8.06
C VAL A 27 18.45 -9.90 -9.11
N ALA A 28 19.70 -9.84 -8.67
CA ALA A 28 20.89 -9.66 -9.51
C ALA A 28 21.69 -10.98 -9.66
N PRO A 29 22.47 -11.16 -10.74
CA PRO A 29 23.16 -12.41 -11.06
C PRO A 29 24.58 -12.49 -10.47
N VAL A 30 25.01 -13.69 -10.08
CA VAL A 30 26.36 -13.99 -9.58
C VAL A 30 27.30 -14.31 -10.74
N ALA A 31 28.41 -13.58 -10.87
CA ALA A 31 29.54 -13.90 -11.75
C ALA A 31 30.71 -14.46 -10.92
N LEU A 32 31.19 -15.66 -11.30
CA LEU A 32 32.29 -16.37 -10.64
C LEU A 32 33.65 -15.88 -11.19
N ALA A 33 34.55 -15.40 -10.34
CA ALA A 33 35.95 -15.14 -10.68
C ALA A 33 36.90 -15.85 -9.70
N ALA A 34 37.85 -16.63 -10.24
CA ALA A 34 38.88 -17.38 -9.53
C ALA A 34 40.09 -16.49 -9.15
N PRO A 35 40.91 -16.87 -8.13
CA PRO A 35 42.01 -16.04 -7.64
C PRO A 35 43.33 -16.33 -8.38
N GLN A 36 44.14 -15.28 -8.61
CA GLN A 36 45.53 -15.39 -9.04
C GLN A 36 46.44 -14.73 -7.98
N VAL A 37 47.54 -15.44 -7.67
CA VAL A 37 48.60 -15.13 -6.69
C VAL A 37 49.61 -14.12 -7.27
N PRO A 38 50.30 -13.27 -6.48
CA PRO A 38 51.08 -12.16 -7.01
C PRO A 38 52.54 -12.53 -7.31
N ALA A 39 53.13 -11.85 -8.30
CA ALA A 39 54.58 -11.81 -8.47
C ALA A 39 55.07 -10.37 -8.74
N ARG A 40 56.09 -10.00 -7.97
CA ARG A 40 56.89 -8.77 -8.02
C ARG A 40 57.49 -8.52 -9.41
N THR A 41 57.75 -7.27 -9.78
CA THR A 41 59.11 -6.69 -9.88
C THR A 41 59.15 -5.30 -10.55
N SER A 42 59.96 -4.41 -9.94
CA SER A 42 60.82 -3.35 -10.53
C SER A 42 60.25 -2.21 -11.39
N GLU A 43 60.34 -1.01 -10.82
CA GLU A 43 60.68 0.28 -11.46
C GLU A 43 62.01 0.22 -12.27
N PRO A 44 62.26 1.10 -13.28
CA PRO A 44 62.79 2.44 -13.00
C PRO A 44 62.25 3.60 -13.89
N ALA A 45 62.48 4.80 -13.35
CA ALA A 45 62.22 6.15 -13.84
C ALA A 45 62.70 6.48 -15.26
N LEU A 46 62.12 7.54 -15.86
CA LEU A 46 62.88 8.72 -16.32
C LEU A 46 61.99 9.84 -16.91
N THR A 47 62.33 11.06 -16.46
CA THR A 47 62.32 12.37 -17.15
C THR A 47 61.04 13.15 -17.40
N ALA A 48 61.06 14.33 -16.77
CA ALA A 48 60.20 15.48 -16.92
C ALA A 48 60.42 16.26 -18.23
N VAL A 49 59.37 16.90 -18.71
CA VAL A 49 59.43 18.18 -19.42
C VAL A 49 58.43 19.12 -18.74
N SER A 50 58.92 20.32 -18.43
CA SER A 50 58.26 21.36 -17.65
C SER A 50 57.95 22.57 -18.53
N ALA A 51 56.87 23.26 -18.12
CA ALA A 51 56.50 24.68 -18.33
C ALA A 51 55.40 25.01 -19.37
N PRO A 52 54.61 26.09 -19.18
CA PRO A 52 54.47 26.96 -17.99
C PRO A 52 53.04 27.04 -17.42
N GLN A 53 52.97 27.37 -16.13
CA GLN A 53 51.78 27.81 -15.40
C GLN A 53 51.16 29.05 -16.04
N ALA A 54 49.89 28.96 -16.42
CA ALA A 54 48.97 30.09 -16.36
C ALA A 54 48.18 29.94 -15.05
N ALA A 55 48.33 30.94 -14.18
CA ALA A 55 47.58 31.05 -12.94
C ALA A 55 46.08 31.18 -13.26
N LEU A 56 45.33 30.13 -12.99
CA LEU A 56 43.92 30.22 -12.65
C LEU A 56 43.80 29.62 -11.26
N THR A 57 43.59 30.50 -10.29
CA THR A 57 43.11 30.18 -8.96
C THR A 57 41.95 29.20 -9.06
N SER A 58 42.22 27.91 -8.84
CA SER A 58 41.19 26.93 -8.53
C SER A 58 40.68 27.27 -7.13
N LEU A 59 39.61 28.06 -7.07
CA LEU A 59 38.70 27.94 -5.95
C LEU A 59 38.25 26.47 -5.91
N PRO A 60 38.28 25.78 -4.76
CA PRO A 60 37.43 24.61 -4.61
C PRO A 60 36.00 25.15 -4.72
N ALA A 61 35.37 24.93 -5.87
CA ALA A 61 33.93 24.91 -5.93
C ALA A 61 33.51 23.66 -5.15
N THR A 62 33.40 23.79 -3.84
CA THR A 62 32.38 23.03 -3.10
C THR A 62 31.05 23.53 -3.65
N THR A 63 30.64 22.97 -4.78
CA THR A 63 29.23 22.92 -5.13
C THR A 63 28.61 21.94 -4.14
N THR A 64 28.32 22.40 -2.93
CA THR A 64 27.14 21.91 -2.23
C THR A 64 26.00 22.37 -3.11
N THR A 65 25.56 21.47 -4.00
CA THR A 65 24.30 21.66 -4.69
C THR A 65 23.26 21.65 -3.59
N ASP A 66 22.72 22.83 -3.31
CA ASP A 66 21.61 23.10 -2.41
C ASP A 66 20.32 22.55 -3.05
N SER A 67 20.33 21.25 -3.31
CA SER A 67 19.22 20.49 -3.82
C SER A 67 18.77 19.57 -2.71
N LEU A 68 17.59 19.86 -2.17
CA LEU A 68 16.86 18.95 -1.30
C LEU A 68 16.90 17.53 -1.89
N PRO A 69 17.16 16.49 -1.08
CA PRO A 69 17.11 15.13 -1.58
C PRO A 69 15.72 14.83 -2.16
N SER A 70 15.68 14.02 -3.20
CA SER A 70 14.41 13.56 -3.77
C SER A 70 13.63 12.75 -2.72
N THR A 71 12.33 13.02 -2.60
CA THR A 71 11.42 12.22 -1.75
C THR A 71 11.13 10.84 -2.36
N THR A 72 11.52 10.59 -3.62
CA THR A 72 11.63 9.23 -4.17
C THR A 72 13.03 8.71 -3.89
N LEU A 73 13.16 7.83 -2.89
CA LEU A 73 14.46 7.27 -2.49
C LEU A 73 14.90 6.21 -3.48
N LEU A 74 16.10 6.39 -4.04
CA LEU A 74 16.71 5.46 -4.99
C LEU A 74 17.81 4.61 -4.34
N ASP A 75 18.47 5.16 -3.33
CA ASP A 75 19.53 4.51 -2.55
C ASP A 75 19.12 4.40 -1.08
N GLN A 76 19.52 3.31 -0.42
CA GLN A 76 19.20 3.06 0.99
C GLN A 76 19.89 4.04 1.96
N VAL A 77 20.98 4.69 1.52
CA VAL A 77 21.64 5.76 2.27
C VAL A 77 21.76 6.98 1.38
N THR A 78 21.10 8.07 1.75
CA THR A 78 21.19 9.37 1.10
C THR A 78 21.71 10.39 2.11
N ASP A 79 23.03 10.64 2.10
CA ASP A 79 23.67 11.62 3.00
C ASP A 79 23.85 12.98 2.32
N ALA A 80 22.76 13.74 2.13
CA ALA A 80 22.83 15.05 1.49
C ALA A 80 23.42 16.13 2.42
N ALA A 81 23.35 15.93 3.75
CA ALA A 81 23.97 16.81 4.74
C ALA A 81 25.48 16.58 4.93
N GLY A 82 26.02 15.45 4.44
CA GLY A 82 27.44 15.10 4.58
C GLY A 82 27.86 14.83 6.02
N ILE A 83 26.95 14.30 6.85
CA ILE A 83 27.15 14.08 8.29
C ILE A 83 27.42 12.62 8.66
N LEU A 84 27.21 11.69 7.74
CA LEU A 84 27.36 10.26 8.00
C LEU A 84 28.71 9.75 7.49
N THR A 85 29.28 8.80 8.22
CA THR A 85 30.39 8.02 7.69
C THR A 85 29.83 6.91 6.80
N ALA A 86 30.10 6.97 5.49
CA ALA A 86 29.57 6.03 4.49
C ALA A 86 29.70 4.55 4.90
N SER A 87 30.88 4.14 5.41
CA SER A 87 31.10 2.75 5.84
C SER A 87 30.27 2.33 7.05
N THR A 88 29.90 3.26 7.92
CA THR A 88 29.06 3.00 9.10
C THR A 88 27.61 2.82 8.67
N ALA A 89 27.10 3.74 7.84
CA ALA A 89 25.74 3.69 7.33
C ALA A 89 25.51 2.44 6.46
N GLU A 90 26.41 2.13 5.53
CA GLU A 90 26.34 0.91 4.70
C GLU A 90 26.36 -0.37 5.54
N LYS A 91 27.16 -0.40 6.61
CA LYS A 91 27.21 -1.55 7.52
C LYS A 91 25.93 -1.72 8.32
N ALA A 92 25.31 -0.62 8.76
CA ALA A 92 24.03 -0.64 9.45
C ALA A 92 22.94 -1.19 8.50
N VAL A 93 22.86 -0.65 7.29
CA VAL A 93 21.96 -1.14 6.24
C VAL A 93 22.15 -2.64 5.98
N ALA A 94 23.37 -3.09 5.70
CA ALA A 94 23.66 -4.50 5.46
C ALA A 94 23.39 -5.41 6.68
N THR A 95 23.33 -4.87 7.89
CA THR A 95 22.98 -5.61 9.12
C THR A 95 21.47 -5.70 9.29
N ALA A 96 20.73 -4.64 8.96
CA ALA A 96 19.27 -4.68 8.90
C ALA A 96 18.79 -5.71 7.87
N GLU A 97 19.35 -5.67 6.65
CA GLU A 97 18.93 -6.56 5.56
C GLU A 97 19.14 -8.04 5.90
N ARG A 98 20.26 -8.38 6.55
CA ARG A 98 20.54 -9.75 7.02
C ARG A 98 19.52 -10.26 8.04
N ASN A 99 18.85 -9.35 8.75
CA ASN A 99 17.82 -9.68 9.73
C ASN A 99 16.41 -9.44 9.18
N GLY A 100 16.26 -9.34 7.85
CA GLY A 100 14.97 -9.24 7.18
C GLY A 100 14.30 -7.87 7.31
N VAL A 101 15.06 -6.79 7.44
CA VAL A 101 14.55 -5.42 7.54
C VAL A 101 15.33 -4.53 6.56
N HIS A 102 14.64 -3.70 5.78
CA HIS A 102 15.27 -2.75 4.86
C HIS A 102 15.36 -1.38 5.53
N LEU A 103 16.59 -0.96 5.85
CA LEU A 103 16.84 0.32 6.51
C LEU A 103 17.13 1.40 5.48
N TRP A 104 16.32 2.45 5.47
CA TRP A 104 16.52 3.65 4.68
C TRP A 104 16.96 4.80 5.58
N VAL A 105 18.06 5.47 5.21
CA VAL A 105 18.63 6.59 5.96
C VAL A 105 18.77 7.79 5.04
N VAL A 106 18.15 8.89 5.44
CA VAL A 106 18.21 10.17 4.72
C VAL A 106 18.67 11.25 5.68
N THR A 107 19.68 12.01 5.27
CA THR A 107 20.10 13.22 5.98
C THR A 107 20.04 14.41 5.01
N TYR A 108 19.59 15.55 5.51
CA TYR A 108 19.62 16.80 4.78
C TYR A 108 19.71 17.99 5.73
N ASP A 109 19.98 19.15 5.14
CA ASP A 109 20.10 20.42 5.84
C ASP A 109 19.12 21.41 5.21
N ASP A 110 17.95 21.59 5.83
CA ASP A 110 16.98 22.60 5.37
C ASP A 110 16.19 23.19 6.55
N ALA A 111 15.90 24.48 6.47
CA ALA A 111 15.13 25.19 7.49
C ALA A 111 13.63 25.31 7.15
N SER A 112 13.22 24.88 5.95
CA SER A 112 11.87 25.08 5.41
C SER A 112 10.95 23.89 5.65
N GLU A 113 11.51 22.70 5.85
CA GLU A 113 10.78 21.43 5.96
C GLU A 113 11.23 20.59 7.18
N LEU A 114 10.26 20.04 7.92
CA LEU A 114 10.54 19.13 9.04
C LEU A 114 10.81 17.70 8.54
N ALA A 115 11.66 16.97 9.25
CA ALA A 115 11.97 15.57 8.93
C ALA A 115 10.74 14.66 8.91
N THR A 116 9.70 14.99 9.69
CA THR A 116 8.42 14.26 9.71
C THR A 116 7.62 14.43 8.42
N ASP A 117 7.63 15.63 7.85
CA ASP A 117 6.89 15.94 6.62
C ASP A 117 7.60 15.29 5.43
N PHE A 118 8.93 15.42 5.37
CA PHE A 118 9.75 14.72 4.38
C PHE A 118 9.58 13.20 4.46
N ALA A 119 9.58 12.63 5.67
CA ALA A 119 9.38 11.20 5.86
C ALA A 119 8.00 10.76 5.33
N ALA A 120 6.93 11.51 5.64
CA ALA A 120 5.59 11.20 5.16
C ALA A 120 5.50 11.23 3.62
N GLU A 121 6.14 12.21 2.99
CA GLU A 121 6.25 12.25 1.53
C GLU A 121 7.07 11.07 1.00
N ALA A 122 8.22 10.77 1.61
CA ALA A 122 9.09 9.68 1.19
C ALA A 122 8.41 8.31 1.26
N TRP A 123 7.62 8.06 2.30
CA TRP A 123 6.74 6.89 2.42
C TRP A 123 5.73 6.80 1.28
N SER A 124 5.15 7.94 0.88
CA SER A 124 4.13 7.98 -0.17
C SER A 124 4.67 7.78 -1.59
N TRP A 125 5.89 8.26 -1.87
CA TRP A 125 6.48 8.28 -3.21
C TRP A 125 7.39 7.09 -3.49
N THR A 126 8.13 6.61 -2.48
CA THR A 126 9.11 5.51 -2.64
C THR A 126 8.43 4.14 -2.69
N GLY A 127 7.21 4.01 -2.15
CA GLY A 127 6.49 2.74 -2.11
C GLY A 127 7.09 1.73 -1.12
N LEU A 128 7.66 2.24 -0.03
CA LEU A 128 8.14 1.45 1.11
C LEU A 128 6.99 0.57 1.67
N GLY A 129 7.32 -0.65 2.08
CA GLY A 129 6.39 -1.65 2.58
C GLY A 129 6.70 -2.12 4.00
N ALA A 130 6.04 -3.22 4.40
CA ALA A 130 6.08 -3.78 5.74
C ALA A 130 7.48 -4.04 6.32
N TYR A 131 8.46 -4.34 5.47
CA TYR A 131 9.83 -4.67 5.88
C TYR A 131 10.76 -3.45 5.92
N ASP A 132 10.29 -2.29 5.49
CA ASP A 132 11.07 -1.06 5.43
C ASP A 132 10.96 -0.26 6.73
N VAL A 133 12.07 0.33 7.15
CA VAL A 133 12.14 1.35 8.20
C VAL A 133 12.91 2.54 7.67
N LEU A 134 12.40 3.74 7.93
CA LEU A 134 12.95 4.99 7.40
C LEU A 134 13.40 5.88 8.56
N LEU A 135 14.69 6.25 8.54
CA LEU A 135 15.28 7.29 9.37
C LEU A 135 15.53 8.53 8.52
N VAL A 136 14.95 9.66 8.92
CA VAL A 136 15.18 10.97 8.32
C VAL A 136 15.76 11.89 9.39
N ILE A 137 16.90 12.53 9.10
CA ILE A 137 17.56 13.49 9.99
C ILE A 137 17.68 14.84 9.28
N ASN A 138 17.04 15.87 9.81
CA ASN A 138 17.23 17.25 9.40
C ASN A 138 18.06 18.00 10.45
N ILE A 139 19.25 18.45 10.06
CA ILE A 139 20.19 19.15 10.95
C ILE A 139 20.04 20.68 10.98
N SER A 140 19.24 21.26 10.07
CA SER A 140 19.05 22.70 9.83
C SER A 140 20.13 23.59 10.45
N THR A 141 21.21 23.82 9.70
CA THR A 141 22.33 24.68 10.14
C THR A 141 21.94 26.16 10.14
N ALA A 142 20.98 26.54 9.28
CA ALA A 142 20.45 27.89 9.18
C ALA A 142 19.51 28.27 10.35
N ASP A 143 18.68 27.34 10.84
CA ASP A 143 17.81 27.55 12.00
C ASP A 143 17.79 26.32 12.93
N PRO A 144 18.52 26.36 14.06
CA PRO A 144 18.57 25.25 15.01
C PRO A 144 17.22 24.85 15.61
N SER A 145 16.20 25.71 15.55
CA SER A 145 14.85 25.39 16.04
C SER A 145 14.08 24.44 15.12
N GLN A 146 14.51 24.30 13.87
CA GLN A 146 13.92 23.41 12.86
C GLN A 146 14.60 22.04 12.80
N ARG A 147 15.61 21.80 13.65
CA ARG A 147 16.24 20.48 13.80
C ARG A 147 15.20 19.46 14.20
N SER A 148 15.04 18.46 13.36
CA SER A 148 14.00 17.45 13.51
C SER A 148 14.51 16.12 12.99
N TYR A 149 13.91 15.04 13.49
CA TYR A 149 14.16 13.71 12.99
C TYR A 149 12.84 12.93 12.96
N ALA A 150 12.76 11.94 12.07
CA ALA A 150 11.66 11.01 11.99
C ALA A 150 12.23 9.59 11.89
N PHE A 151 11.64 8.65 12.62
CA PHE A 151 12.03 7.25 12.56
C PHE A 151 10.80 6.37 12.67
N ASP A 152 10.37 5.82 11.55
CA ASP A 152 9.10 5.09 11.45
C ASP A 152 9.25 3.88 10.52
N GLY A 153 8.39 2.88 10.73
CA GLY A 153 8.16 1.78 9.79
C GLY A 153 6.79 1.90 9.15
N ASP A 154 6.40 0.92 8.31
CA ASP A 154 5.10 0.96 7.64
C ASP A 154 3.92 1.05 8.64
N SER A 155 3.15 2.12 8.50
CA SER A 155 1.90 2.37 9.23
C SER A 155 0.85 1.26 9.08
N ARG A 156 0.91 0.46 8.00
CA ARG A 156 -0.07 -0.59 7.67
C ARG A 156 0.34 -2.00 8.11
N GLY A 157 1.54 -2.17 8.68
CA GLY A 157 2.02 -3.47 9.15
C GLY A 157 3.52 -3.63 9.11
N SER A 158 4.26 -2.75 9.78
CA SER A 158 5.72 -2.91 9.95
C SER A 158 6.08 -4.24 10.62
N VAL A 159 7.17 -4.86 10.15
CA VAL A 159 7.80 -6.03 10.80
C VAL A 159 8.27 -5.70 12.22
N TRP A 160 8.50 -4.41 12.51
CA TRP A 160 8.80 -3.96 13.86
C TRP A 160 7.53 -3.46 14.55
N SER A 161 7.29 -3.98 15.76
CA SER A 161 6.21 -3.51 16.62
C SER A 161 6.40 -2.03 16.97
N GLN A 162 5.30 -1.34 17.26
CA GLN A 162 5.35 0.07 17.69
C GLN A 162 6.15 0.26 18.99
N ALA A 163 6.13 -0.73 19.88
CA ALA A 163 6.97 -0.72 21.08
C ALA A 163 8.47 -0.71 20.71
N ARG A 164 8.89 -1.56 19.76
CA ARG A 164 10.27 -1.63 19.30
C ARG A 164 10.70 -0.36 18.57
N LEU A 165 9.84 0.16 17.68
CA LEU A 165 10.10 1.44 16.99
C LEU A 165 10.24 2.59 18.01
N GLY A 166 9.43 2.59 19.06
CA GLY A 166 9.52 3.54 20.16
C GLY A 166 10.82 3.42 20.97
N GLU A 167 11.26 2.21 21.30
CA GLU A 167 12.52 1.95 22.01
C GLU A 167 13.74 2.42 21.19
N VAL A 168 13.77 2.10 19.89
CA VAL A 168 14.84 2.55 18.98
C VAL A 168 14.83 4.06 18.83
N ARG A 169 13.65 4.68 18.73
CA ARG A 169 13.48 6.14 18.65
C ARG A 169 14.10 6.86 19.84
N LEU A 170 13.93 6.32 21.06
CA LEU A 170 14.55 6.89 22.27
C LEU A 170 16.08 6.84 22.23
N ARG A 171 16.67 5.74 21.74
CA ARG A 171 18.14 5.63 21.58
C ARG A 171 18.66 6.57 20.50
N ILE A 172 17.98 6.65 19.36
CA ILE A 172 18.28 7.63 18.31
C ILE A 172 18.30 9.03 18.91
N GLU A 173 17.25 9.42 19.66
CA GLU A 173 17.17 10.73 20.28
C GLU A 173 18.34 11.02 21.24
N GLU A 174 18.79 10.02 21.99
CA GLU A 174 19.97 10.13 22.87
C GLU A 174 21.25 10.43 22.08
N HIS A 175 21.51 9.68 21.00
CA HIS A 175 22.68 9.89 20.14
C HIS A 175 22.62 11.24 19.41
N LEU A 176 21.45 11.63 18.90
CA LEU A 176 21.27 12.94 18.24
C LEU A 176 21.51 14.09 19.22
N LYS A 177 21.08 13.98 20.49
CA LYS A 177 21.39 14.97 21.54
C LYS A 177 22.88 15.06 21.86
N ALA A 178 23.60 13.96 21.74
CA ALA A 178 25.05 13.92 21.91
C ALA A 178 25.84 14.42 20.67
N GLY A 179 25.15 14.68 19.55
CA GLY A 179 25.76 15.04 18.27
C GLY A 179 26.43 13.86 17.55
N ASP A 180 26.06 12.63 17.93
CA ASP A 180 26.61 11.39 17.40
C ASP A 180 25.67 10.79 16.32
N TRP A 181 25.78 11.31 15.10
CA TRP A 181 24.90 10.93 13.97
C TRP A 181 25.13 9.47 13.52
N ASP A 182 26.38 9.02 13.54
CA ASP A 182 26.75 7.64 13.21
C ASP A 182 26.24 6.65 14.28
N GLY A 183 26.29 7.03 15.56
CA GLY A 183 25.70 6.28 16.66
C GLY A 183 24.18 6.16 16.54
N ALA A 184 23.50 7.23 16.12
CA ALA A 184 22.06 7.21 15.87
C ALA A 184 21.68 6.14 14.82
N VAL A 185 22.39 6.09 13.70
CA VAL A 185 22.18 5.06 12.65
C VAL A 185 22.54 3.65 13.14
N THR A 186 23.63 3.51 13.91
CA THR A 186 24.09 2.20 14.39
C THR A 186 23.17 1.61 15.45
N SER A 187 22.57 2.46 16.30
CA SER A 187 21.64 2.05 17.37
C SER A 187 20.39 1.31 16.86
N ILE A 188 20.02 1.51 15.58
CA ILE A 188 18.90 0.84 14.92
C ILE A 188 19.14 -0.67 14.82
N VAL A 189 20.39 -1.07 14.59
CA VAL A 189 20.76 -2.47 14.31
C VAL A 189 21.47 -3.16 15.46
N GLU A 190 21.67 -2.48 16.58
CA GLU A 190 22.39 -3.00 17.73
C GLU A 190 21.73 -4.28 18.28
N ASP A 191 20.41 -4.29 18.47
CA ASP A 191 19.68 -5.46 18.97
C ASP A 191 19.49 -6.56 17.90
N LEU A 192 19.60 -6.19 16.61
CA LEU A 192 19.58 -7.13 15.49
C LEU A 192 20.92 -7.86 15.35
N SER A 193 22.00 -7.26 15.82
CA SER A 193 23.34 -7.84 15.76
C SER A 193 23.56 -8.90 16.85
N THR A 194 22.75 -8.86 17.92
CA THR A 194 22.67 -9.87 18.99
C THR A 194 21.66 -10.97 18.65
N GLY A 195 21.87 -11.70 17.56
CA GLY A 195 21.05 -12.86 17.23
C GLY A 195 21.30 -14.03 18.19
N SER A 196 20.26 -14.43 18.92
CA SER A 196 20.09 -15.73 19.59
C SER A 196 20.93 -16.00 20.86
N ASP A 197 20.63 -15.32 21.98
CA ASP A 197 20.71 -15.87 23.35
C ASP A 197 20.39 -14.78 24.40
N SER A 198 19.10 -14.47 24.63
CA SER A 198 18.69 -13.84 25.89
C SER A 198 17.17 -13.94 26.10
N SER A 199 16.72 -15.13 26.51
CA SER A 199 15.51 -15.24 27.33
C SER A 199 15.80 -14.60 28.69
N ALA A 200 15.57 -13.29 28.81
CA ALA A 200 15.59 -12.61 30.10
C ALA A 200 14.27 -12.93 30.82
N SER A 201 14.29 -14.00 31.60
CA SER A 201 13.28 -14.32 32.60
C SER A 201 13.42 -13.38 33.80
N PRO A 202 12.32 -12.81 34.32
CA PRO A 202 12.25 -12.48 35.74
C PRO A 202 11.23 -13.38 36.44
N ALA A 203 11.78 -14.15 37.38
CA ALA A 203 11.23 -14.41 38.71
C ALA A 203 9.79 -14.93 38.82
N GLN A 204 9.70 -16.26 38.92
CA GLN A 204 9.16 -16.98 40.08
C GLN A 204 8.02 -16.27 40.84
N ARG A 205 6.80 -16.79 40.67
CA ARG A 205 5.84 -16.83 41.78
C ARG A 205 5.00 -18.11 41.75
N GLU A 206 5.34 -18.94 42.74
CA GLU A 206 4.49 -19.91 43.45
C GLU A 206 3.72 -20.98 42.66
N VAL A 207 4.24 -22.20 42.84
CA VAL A 207 3.59 -23.49 42.72
C VAL A 207 2.26 -23.51 43.48
N VAL A 208 1.17 -23.83 42.78
CA VAL A 208 0.04 -24.55 43.36
C VAL A 208 -0.24 -25.76 42.48
N GLU A 209 0.35 -26.86 42.93
CA GLU A 209 0.06 -28.25 42.57
C GLU A 209 -1.41 -28.57 42.81
N HIS A 210 -2.18 -29.02 41.80
CA HIS A 210 -3.41 -29.81 41.99
C HIS A 210 -3.60 -30.82 40.83
N ALA A 211 -3.33 -32.08 41.17
CA ALA A 211 -4.01 -33.34 40.80
C ALA A 211 -4.40 -33.63 39.32
N GLU A 212 -3.72 -34.63 38.75
CA GLU A 212 -4.26 -35.51 37.70
C GLU A 212 -5.46 -36.32 38.21
N PRO A 213 -6.39 -36.68 37.31
CA PRO A 213 -6.92 -38.03 37.30
C PRO A 213 -6.75 -38.72 35.94
N ASP A 214 -6.54 -40.02 36.07
CA ASP A 214 -6.20 -41.02 35.06
C ASP A 214 -7.36 -41.41 34.11
N ALA A 215 -6.97 -41.88 32.93
CA ALA A 215 -7.64 -42.75 31.95
C ALA A 215 -9.04 -42.43 31.40
N GLY A 216 -9.07 -42.07 30.10
CA GLY A 216 -10.24 -42.20 29.22
C GLY A 216 -9.83 -42.18 27.75
N GLU A 217 -10.09 -43.27 27.02
CA GLU A 217 -9.87 -43.40 25.57
C GLU A 217 -10.72 -42.37 24.81
N HIS A 218 -10.08 -41.45 24.07
CA HIS A 218 -10.75 -40.47 23.23
C HIS A 218 -10.22 -40.53 21.77
N PRO A 219 -11.11 -40.44 20.75
CA PRO A 219 -10.68 -40.40 19.35
C PRO A 219 -9.96 -39.08 19.01
N ALA A 220 -9.11 -39.15 17.98
CA ALA A 220 -8.12 -38.14 17.58
C ALA A 220 -8.63 -36.67 17.49
N PRO A 221 -7.78 -35.67 17.84
CA PRO A 221 -8.17 -34.27 18.07
C PRO A 221 -8.50 -33.41 16.83
N TRP A 222 -8.60 -33.97 15.63
CA TRP A 222 -8.85 -33.19 14.40
C TRP A 222 -10.34 -32.95 14.08
N MET A 223 -11.28 -33.48 14.88
CA MET A 223 -12.72 -33.40 14.61
C MET A 223 -13.46 -32.22 15.28
N LEU A 224 -12.82 -31.40 16.13
CA LEU A 224 -13.54 -30.35 16.88
C LEU A 224 -13.64 -28.99 16.16
N LEU A 225 -12.92 -28.77 15.06
CA LEU A 225 -12.98 -27.52 14.28
C LEU A 225 -14.11 -27.48 13.21
N ALA A 226 -15.06 -28.40 13.28
CA ALA A 226 -16.17 -28.51 12.33
C ALA A 226 -17.47 -27.80 12.78
N PHE A 227 -17.50 -27.12 13.93
CA PHE A 227 -18.75 -26.59 14.50
C PHE A 227 -18.98 -25.07 14.49
N VAL A 228 -18.04 -24.22 14.07
CA VAL A 228 -18.24 -22.75 14.13
C VAL A 228 -18.57 -22.09 12.78
N GLY A 229 -18.41 -22.79 11.66
CA GLY A 229 -18.69 -22.24 10.32
C GLY A 229 -20.17 -22.04 9.93
N VAL A 230 -21.15 -22.29 10.82
CA VAL A 230 -22.58 -22.25 10.48
C VAL A 230 -23.31 -20.99 11.00
N GLY A 231 -22.72 -20.25 11.95
CA GLY A 231 -23.33 -19.01 12.48
C GLY A 231 -23.25 -17.83 11.50
N ALA A 232 -22.09 -17.60 10.90
CA ALA A 232 -21.80 -16.40 10.10
C ALA A 232 -22.40 -16.43 8.67
N LEU A 233 -22.58 -17.60 8.05
CA LEU A 233 -23.30 -17.68 6.77
C LEU A 233 -24.82 -17.42 6.90
N GLY A 234 -25.38 -17.58 8.10
CA GLY A 234 -26.79 -17.33 8.40
C GLY A 234 -27.16 -15.84 8.37
N SER A 235 -26.28 -14.96 8.87
CA SER A 235 -26.56 -13.52 8.99
C SER A 235 -26.46 -12.80 7.63
N ALA A 236 -25.43 -13.09 6.84
CA ALA A 236 -25.27 -12.52 5.49
C ALA A 236 -26.40 -12.95 4.53
N THR A 237 -26.89 -14.19 4.66
CA THR A 237 -28.03 -14.67 3.87
C THR A 237 -29.36 -14.11 4.35
N LEU A 238 -29.51 -13.80 5.65
CA LEU A 238 -30.70 -13.14 6.19
C LEU A 238 -30.80 -11.68 5.72
N VAL A 239 -29.70 -10.92 5.75
CA VAL A 239 -29.64 -9.54 5.21
C VAL A 239 -29.91 -9.53 3.70
N ARG A 240 -29.34 -10.48 2.94
CA ARG A 240 -29.59 -10.64 1.50
C ARG A 240 -31.03 -11.08 1.18
N ARG A 241 -31.68 -11.86 2.04
CA ARG A 241 -33.08 -12.27 1.89
C ARG A 241 -34.06 -11.17 2.27
N LEU A 242 -33.76 -10.37 3.30
CA LEU A 242 -34.57 -9.21 3.70
C LEU A 242 -34.51 -8.09 2.65
N THR A 243 -33.33 -7.83 2.07
CA THR A 243 -33.14 -6.87 0.97
C THR A 243 -33.81 -7.32 -0.34
N ALA A 244 -33.81 -8.62 -0.64
CA ALA A 244 -34.53 -9.16 -1.80
C ALA A 244 -36.06 -9.17 -1.63
N ALA A 245 -36.56 -9.38 -0.42
CA ALA A 245 -38.00 -9.35 -0.11
C ALA A 245 -38.58 -7.92 -0.20
N ALA A 246 -37.81 -6.90 0.18
CA ALA A 246 -38.18 -5.49 0.02
C ALA A 246 -38.30 -5.08 -1.46
N ARG A 247 -37.42 -5.61 -2.34
CA ARG A 247 -37.47 -5.36 -3.80
C ARG A 247 -38.66 -6.03 -4.48
N ARG A 248 -39.11 -7.20 -4.00
CA ARG A 248 -40.26 -7.93 -4.59
C ARG A 248 -41.62 -7.32 -4.25
N ARG A 249 -41.73 -6.51 -3.18
CA ARG A 249 -42.97 -5.80 -2.82
C ARG A 249 -43.22 -4.55 -3.67
N LYS A 250 -42.23 -4.05 -4.41
CA LYS A 250 -42.32 -2.89 -5.32
C LYS A 250 -42.52 -3.29 -6.79
N GLY A 251 -43.16 -4.45 -7.03
CA GLY A 251 -43.40 -5.02 -8.37
C GLY A 251 -44.85 -4.93 -8.86
N ARG A 252 -45.68 -4.01 -8.34
CA ARG A 252 -47.11 -3.95 -8.71
C ARG A 252 -47.58 -2.50 -8.92
N GLN A 253 -47.62 -2.12 -10.21
CA GLN A 253 -48.31 -0.99 -10.87
C GLN A 253 -47.65 0.42 -10.86
N PRO A 254 -47.95 1.29 -11.85
CA PRO A 254 -47.40 1.25 -13.21
C PRO A 254 -46.72 2.58 -13.62
N THR A 255 -46.18 2.57 -14.84
CA THR A 255 -45.32 3.54 -15.54
C THR A 255 -45.81 4.98 -15.63
N THR A 256 -44.90 5.93 -15.37
CA THR A 256 -44.80 7.20 -16.12
C THR A 256 -43.32 7.47 -16.40
N GLN A 257 -42.99 7.66 -17.68
CA GLN A 257 -41.66 7.96 -18.20
C GLN A 257 -41.19 9.35 -17.79
N GLY A 258 -39.90 9.46 -17.47
CA GLY A 258 -39.13 10.69 -17.34
C GLY A 258 -37.65 10.35 -17.30
N GLU A 259 -36.98 10.54 -18.44
CA GLU A 259 -35.52 10.46 -18.58
C GLU A 259 -34.85 11.57 -17.75
N GLY A 260 -33.80 11.24 -17.00
CA GLY A 260 -33.00 12.22 -16.27
C GLY A 260 -31.99 11.59 -15.30
N MET A 261 -30.70 11.75 -15.63
CA MET A 261 -29.50 11.65 -14.78
C MET A 261 -29.40 10.54 -13.74
N ASN A 262 -28.52 9.58 -14.06
CA ASN A 262 -28.00 8.59 -13.11
C ASN A 262 -26.95 9.26 -12.21
N ASN A 263 -27.39 10.04 -11.23
CA ASN A 263 -26.61 10.23 -9.99
C ASN A 263 -27.36 9.46 -8.90
N ALA A 264 -27.03 8.18 -8.75
CA ALA A 264 -27.58 7.38 -7.67
C ALA A 264 -26.87 7.83 -6.38
N LEU A 265 -27.44 8.84 -5.71
CA LEU A 265 -27.07 9.22 -4.35
C LEU A 265 -26.95 7.96 -3.47
N PRO A 266 -25.99 7.91 -2.51
CA PRO A 266 -25.82 6.76 -1.63
C PRO A 266 -27.15 6.43 -0.91
N PRO A 267 -27.42 5.15 -0.61
CA PRO A 267 -28.71 4.69 -0.09
C PRO A 267 -29.16 5.40 1.19
N SER A 268 -28.22 5.96 1.96
CA SER A 268 -28.47 6.80 3.14
C SER A 268 -29.25 8.09 2.85
N GLN A 269 -29.18 8.63 1.63
CA GLN A 269 -29.85 9.89 1.26
C GLN A 269 -31.27 9.70 0.66
N THR A 270 -31.68 8.46 0.37
CA THR A 270 -32.97 8.16 -0.27
C THR A 270 -33.95 7.40 0.64
N LEU A 271 -33.50 6.92 1.80
CA LEU A 271 -34.31 6.21 2.79
C LEU A 271 -34.98 7.19 3.77
N PRO A 272 -36.20 6.87 4.25
CA PRO A 272 -36.78 7.56 5.40
C PRO A 272 -35.82 7.46 6.60
N LEU A 273 -35.63 8.56 7.34
CA LEU A 273 -34.68 8.62 8.45
C LEU A 273 -34.91 7.50 9.48
N GLU A 274 -36.17 7.20 9.81
CA GLU A 274 -36.54 6.09 10.70
C GLU A 274 -36.06 4.72 10.19
N THR A 275 -36.09 4.50 8.87
CA THR A 275 -35.59 3.27 8.26
C THR A 275 -34.06 3.21 8.33
N LEU A 276 -33.40 4.34 8.11
CA LEU A 276 -31.94 4.45 8.24
C LEU A 276 -31.49 4.21 9.69
N ARG A 277 -32.19 4.80 10.67
CA ARG A 277 -31.96 4.56 12.10
C ARG A 277 -32.10 3.08 12.46
N ALA A 278 -33.20 2.45 12.06
CA ALA A 278 -33.42 1.02 12.34
C ALA A 278 -32.36 0.13 11.69
N GLN A 279 -31.95 0.44 10.45
CA GLN A 279 -30.89 -0.27 9.75
C GLN A 279 -29.54 -0.12 10.48
N ALA A 280 -29.19 1.10 10.88
CA ALA A 280 -27.92 1.39 11.52
C ALA A 280 -27.85 0.73 12.91
N SER A 281 -28.93 0.74 13.68
CA SER A 281 -29.04 -0.02 14.94
C SER A 281 -28.86 -1.53 14.75
N ALA A 282 -29.52 -2.12 13.74
CA ALA A 282 -29.40 -3.55 13.47
C ALA A 282 -27.98 -3.94 13.01
N THR A 283 -27.34 -3.07 12.22
CA THR A 283 -25.98 -3.29 11.71
C THR A 283 -24.94 -3.16 12.82
N LEU A 284 -25.12 -2.19 13.73
CA LEU A 284 -24.26 -2.01 14.90
C LEU A 284 -24.29 -3.24 15.82
N LEU A 285 -25.48 -3.78 16.11
CA LEU A 285 -25.60 -5.01 16.91
C LEU A 285 -24.93 -6.20 16.22
N ALA A 286 -25.17 -6.38 14.92
CA ALA A 286 -24.56 -7.48 14.17
C ALA A 286 -23.03 -7.38 14.11
N ALA A 287 -22.48 -6.17 14.03
CA ALA A 287 -21.05 -5.93 14.06
C ALA A 287 -20.45 -6.19 15.46
N ASP A 288 -21.14 -5.80 16.53
CA ASP A 288 -20.74 -6.12 17.91
C ASP A 288 -20.68 -7.64 18.16
N ASP A 289 -21.73 -8.35 17.73
CA ASP A 289 -21.80 -9.81 17.82
C ASP A 289 -20.65 -10.47 17.03
N ALA A 290 -20.33 -9.95 15.83
CA ALA A 290 -19.22 -10.44 15.02
C ALA A 290 -17.86 -10.19 15.68
N VAL A 291 -17.65 -9.02 16.29
CA VAL A 291 -16.40 -8.72 17.04
C VAL A 291 -16.27 -9.62 18.26
N ARG A 292 -17.35 -9.86 19.01
CA ARG A 292 -17.33 -10.81 20.14
C ARG A 292 -17.01 -12.22 19.69
N ALA A 293 -17.64 -12.70 18.61
CA ALA A 293 -17.35 -14.02 18.06
C ALA A 293 -15.89 -14.13 17.60
N ALA A 294 -15.36 -13.10 16.93
CA ALA A 294 -13.97 -13.05 16.50
C ALA A 294 -12.97 -13.06 17.67
N ASP A 295 -13.32 -12.43 18.80
CA ASP A 295 -12.52 -12.45 20.03
C ASP A 295 -12.45 -13.84 20.67
N GLU A 296 -13.58 -14.56 20.70
CA GLU A 296 -13.65 -15.95 21.15
C GLU A 296 -12.82 -16.87 20.24
N GLU A 297 -12.92 -16.69 18.93
CA GLU A 297 -12.13 -17.44 17.93
C GLU A 297 -10.64 -17.14 18.04
N LEU A 298 -10.24 -15.89 18.24
CA LEU A 298 -8.84 -15.52 18.45
C LEU A 298 -8.28 -16.19 19.70
N SER A 299 -9.04 -16.20 20.80
CA SER A 299 -8.63 -16.85 22.04
C SER A 299 -8.39 -18.35 21.84
N TYR A 300 -9.25 -19.02 21.06
CA TYR A 300 -9.05 -20.42 20.68
C TYR A 300 -7.82 -20.61 19.78
N ALA A 301 -7.67 -19.75 18.76
CA ALA A 301 -6.55 -19.81 17.82
C ALA A 301 -5.21 -19.60 18.54
N GLN A 302 -5.13 -18.68 19.50
CA GLN A 302 -3.94 -18.43 20.31
C GLN A 302 -3.55 -19.65 21.15
N ALA A 303 -4.53 -20.36 21.72
CA ALA A 303 -4.28 -21.58 22.47
C ALA A 303 -3.74 -22.72 21.57
N GLN A 304 -4.21 -22.79 20.31
CA GLN A 304 -3.86 -23.86 19.39
C GLN A 304 -2.57 -23.61 18.59
N PHE A 305 -2.32 -22.36 18.19
CA PHE A 305 -1.26 -21.97 17.27
C PHE A 305 -0.19 -21.08 17.91
N GLY A 306 -0.42 -20.58 19.12
CA GLY A 306 0.46 -19.65 19.81
C GLY A 306 0.26 -18.20 19.35
N LEU A 307 0.79 -17.26 20.13
CA LEU A 307 0.57 -15.82 19.93
C LEU A 307 1.08 -15.34 18.56
N SER A 308 2.34 -15.66 18.22
CA SER A 308 2.98 -15.19 16.99
C SER A 308 2.24 -15.60 15.70
N ALA A 309 1.63 -16.78 15.68
CA ALA A 309 0.86 -17.24 14.51
C ALA A 309 -0.51 -16.55 14.36
N THR A 310 -0.92 -15.77 15.37
CA THR A 310 -2.21 -15.08 15.45
C THR A 310 -2.09 -13.56 15.52
N ASP A 311 -0.89 -13.00 15.31
CA ASP A 311 -0.64 -11.56 15.40
C ASP A 311 -1.53 -10.76 14.44
N ASP A 312 -1.62 -11.19 13.17
CA ASP A 312 -2.49 -10.56 12.16
C ASP A 312 -3.96 -10.54 12.60
N PHE A 313 -4.45 -11.63 13.22
CA PHE A 313 -5.84 -11.68 13.70
C PHE A 313 -6.03 -10.79 14.92
N THR A 314 -5.03 -10.72 15.80
CA THR A 314 -5.03 -9.82 16.95
C THR A 314 -5.10 -8.34 16.49
N GLN A 315 -4.33 -7.97 15.47
CA GLN A 315 -4.36 -6.62 14.89
C GLN A 315 -5.69 -6.32 14.20
N ALA A 316 -6.20 -7.25 13.40
CA ALA A 316 -7.50 -7.12 12.73
C ALA A 316 -8.64 -6.91 13.75
N LEU A 317 -8.61 -7.65 14.85
CA LEU A 317 -9.59 -7.51 15.93
C LEU A 317 -9.46 -6.16 16.65
N ALA A 318 -8.24 -5.67 16.85
CA ALA A 318 -8.02 -4.34 17.43
C ALA A 318 -8.58 -3.22 16.53
N GLN A 319 -8.35 -3.29 15.22
CA GLN A 319 -8.91 -2.34 14.25
C GLN A 319 -10.45 -2.39 14.22
N ALA A 320 -11.03 -3.60 14.27
CA ALA A 320 -12.47 -3.75 14.33
C ALA A 320 -13.05 -3.12 15.62
N ARG A 321 -12.37 -3.26 16.76
CA ARG A 321 -12.76 -2.61 18.03
C ARG A 321 -12.70 -1.09 17.94
N GLU A 322 -11.69 -0.51 17.30
CA GLU A 322 -11.60 0.94 17.07
C GLU A 322 -12.78 1.46 16.24
N HIS A 323 -13.12 0.76 15.16
CA HIS A 323 -14.30 1.11 14.37
C HIS A 323 -15.60 0.99 15.17
N MET A 324 -15.75 -0.03 16.01
CA MET A 324 -16.91 -0.19 16.88
C MET A 324 -16.98 0.91 17.95
N GLU A 325 -15.87 1.28 18.56
CA GLU A 325 -15.80 2.39 19.52
C GLU A 325 -16.32 3.67 18.88
N ARG A 326 -15.81 4.01 17.69
CA ARG A 326 -16.28 5.19 16.95
C ARG A 326 -17.77 5.11 16.59
N ALA A 327 -18.27 3.93 16.22
CA ALA A 327 -19.68 3.72 15.92
C ALA A 327 -20.57 3.90 17.18
N PHE A 328 -20.12 3.45 18.35
CA PHE A 328 -20.82 3.65 19.62
C PHE A 328 -20.78 5.12 20.09
N GLU A 329 -19.70 5.86 19.83
CA GLU A 329 -19.65 7.30 20.08
C GLU A 329 -20.70 8.06 19.26
N LEU A 330 -20.78 7.77 17.95
CA LEU A 330 -21.82 8.34 17.08
C LEU A 330 -23.21 8.00 17.57
N ARG A 331 -23.42 6.75 18.02
CA ARG A 331 -24.68 6.32 18.60
C ARG A 331 -25.04 7.11 19.86
N LYS A 332 -24.06 7.38 20.72
CA LYS A 332 -24.24 8.14 21.96
C LYS A 332 -24.64 9.59 21.69
N LEU A 333 -24.02 10.23 20.69
CA LEU A 333 -24.38 11.58 20.27
C LEU A 333 -25.82 11.61 19.73
N LEU A 334 -26.17 10.70 18.82
CA LEU A 334 -27.51 10.60 18.23
C LEU A 334 -28.65 10.29 19.22
N ASP A 335 -28.33 9.71 20.38
CA ASP A 335 -29.30 9.39 21.43
C ASP A 335 -29.26 10.40 22.60
N ASP A 336 -28.55 11.52 22.46
CA ASP A 336 -28.50 12.58 23.49
C ASP A 336 -29.77 13.46 23.53
N ASP A 337 -29.83 14.39 24.49
CA ASP A 337 -30.99 15.27 24.71
C ASP A 337 -31.06 16.46 23.73
N ILE A 338 -30.08 16.64 22.84
CA ILE A 338 -29.95 17.76 21.89
C ILE A 338 -30.04 17.22 20.45
N PRO A 339 -31.25 17.13 19.86
CA PRO A 339 -31.42 16.53 18.54
C PRO A 339 -30.69 17.33 17.46
N GLU A 340 -29.91 16.66 16.63
CA GLU A 340 -29.28 17.25 15.47
C GLU A 340 -30.28 17.49 14.33
N THR A 341 -29.85 18.26 13.32
CA THR A 341 -30.65 18.43 12.11
C THR A 341 -30.76 17.13 11.32
N GLU A 342 -31.85 16.94 10.58
CA GLU A 342 -32.10 15.71 9.80
C GLU A 342 -30.95 15.37 8.83
N ALA A 343 -30.28 16.39 8.27
CA ALA A 343 -29.12 16.21 7.39
C ALA A 343 -27.91 15.66 8.16
N VAL A 344 -27.61 16.22 9.33
CA VAL A 344 -26.52 15.77 10.22
C VAL A 344 -26.79 14.36 10.73
N GLN A 345 -28.04 14.06 11.13
CA GLN A 345 -28.41 12.72 11.58
C GLN A 345 -28.21 11.67 10.48
N ARG A 346 -28.57 11.98 9.23
CA ARG A 346 -28.30 11.08 8.08
C ARG A 346 -26.81 10.84 7.87
N GLN A 347 -25.99 11.88 7.97
CA GLN A 347 -24.54 11.77 7.84
C GLN A 347 -23.97 10.86 8.93
N MET A 348 -24.36 11.08 10.19
CA MET A 348 -23.90 10.28 11.33
C MET A 348 -24.36 8.81 11.24
N TYR A 349 -25.60 8.53 10.83
CA TYR A 349 -26.04 7.16 10.57
C TYR A 349 -25.30 6.52 9.40
N GLY A 350 -24.94 7.30 8.37
CA GLY A 350 -24.09 6.87 7.26
C GLY A 350 -22.69 6.48 7.72
N GLU A 351 -22.05 7.34 8.52
CA GLU A 351 -20.74 7.05 9.11
C GLU A 351 -20.82 5.81 10.02
N MET A 352 -21.85 5.71 10.88
CA MET A 352 -22.02 4.54 11.76
C MET A 352 -22.13 3.24 10.95
N LEU A 353 -22.89 3.24 9.84
CA LEU A 353 -22.98 2.09 8.94
C LEU A 353 -21.62 1.75 8.30
N GLN A 354 -20.89 2.77 7.83
CA GLN A 354 -19.56 2.59 7.26
C GLN A 354 -18.58 2.01 8.28
N ARG A 355 -18.57 2.50 9.52
CA ARG A 355 -17.72 1.96 10.60
C ARG A 355 -18.03 0.49 10.89
N CYS A 356 -19.32 0.14 10.97
CA CYS A 356 -19.73 -1.25 11.16
C CYS A 356 -19.30 -2.15 9.98
N GLU A 357 -19.39 -1.65 8.75
CA GLU A 357 -18.92 -2.35 7.55
C GLU A 357 -17.40 -2.54 7.57
N GLN A 358 -16.64 -1.51 7.95
CA GLN A 358 -15.19 -1.60 8.10
C GLN A 358 -14.79 -2.64 9.17
N ALA A 359 -15.41 -2.60 10.35
CA ALA A 359 -15.17 -3.56 11.42
C ALA A 359 -15.42 -5.02 10.96
N THR A 360 -16.56 -5.26 10.32
CA THR A 360 -16.92 -6.60 9.82
C THR A 360 -16.06 -7.05 8.64
N THR A 361 -15.62 -6.14 7.78
CA THR A 361 -14.73 -6.44 6.64
C THR A 361 -13.37 -6.93 7.10
N VAL A 362 -12.77 -6.24 8.07
CA VAL A 362 -11.44 -6.60 8.61
C VAL A 362 -11.48 -8.00 9.26
N ILE A 363 -12.53 -8.31 10.03
CA ILE A 363 -12.71 -9.65 10.62
C ILE A 363 -12.92 -10.71 9.52
N SER A 364 -13.81 -10.44 8.57
CA SER A 364 -14.13 -11.39 7.48
C SER A 364 -12.90 -11.70 6.60
N ALA A 365 -12.02 -10.72 6.40
CA ALA A 365 -10.78 -10.92 5.66
C ALA A 365 -9.87 -11.95 6.34
N GLN A 366 -9.80 -11.93 7.68
CA GLN A 366 -8.98 -12.86 8.42
C GLN A 366 -9.57 -14.27 8.45
N GLU A 367 -10.89 -14.40 8.62
CA GLU A 367 -11.58 -15.70 8.48
C GLU A 367 -11.31 -16.31 7.10
N LYS A 368 -11.40 -15.51 6.04
CA LYS A 368 -11.08 -15.93 4.67
C LYS A 368 -9.62 -16.38 4.54
N ALA A 369 -8.68 -15.64 5.13
CA ALA A 369 -7.26 -16.01 5.13
C ALA A 369 -7.02 -17.38 5.81
N PHE A 370 -7.67 -17.65 6.94
CA PHE A 370 -7.59 -18.97 7.60
C PHE A 370 -8.22 -20.08 6.75
N HIS A 371 -9.39 -19.83 6.15
CA HIS A 371 -10.03 -20.79 5.27
C HIS A 371 -9.18 -21.10 4.03
N GLU A 372 -8.54 -20.09 3.43
CA GLU A 372 -7.63 -20.26 2.30
C GLU A 372 -6.40 -21.07 2.69
N ARG A 373 -5.78 -20.78 3.85
CA ARG A 373 -4.65 -21.57 4.37
C ARG A 373 -5.02 -23.04 4.54
N ARG A 374 -6.16 -23.33 5.17
CA ARG A 374 -6.65 -24.71 5.34
C ARG A 374 -6.96 -25.38 4.00
N GLY A 375 -7.51 -24.63 3.04
CA GLY A 375 -7.79 -25.11 1.70
C GLY A 375 -6.52 -25.51 0.94
N ILE A 376 -5.46 -24.71 1.07
CA ILE A 376 -4.13 -24.99 0.50
C ILE A 376 -3.50 -26.18 1.20
N GLU A 377 -3.49 -26.22 2.54
CA GLU A 377 -2.92 -27.33 3.32
C GLU A 377 -3.57 -28.67 2.96
N ALA A 378 -4.91 -28.71 2.90
CA ALA A 378 -5.66 -29.92 2.58
C ALA A 378 -5.41 -30.43 1.15
N ASN A 379 -5.00 -29.55 0.22
CA ASN A 379 -4.84 -29.87 -1.21
C ASN A 379 -3.51 -29.39 -1.78
N LEU A 380 -2.44 -29.45 -0.98
CA LEU A 380 -1.17 -28.78 -1.25
C LEU A 380 -0.55 -29.15 -2.62
N PRO A 381 -0.53 -30.43 -3.05
CA PRO A 381 -0.03 -30.77 -4.39
C PRO A 381 -0.84 -30.15 -5.52
N THR A 382 -2.17 -30.11 -5.37
CA THR A 382 -3.07 -29.48 -6.35
C THR A 382 -2.88 -27.97 -6.37
N ALA A 383 -2.77 -27.32 -5.20
CA ALA A 383 -2.55 -25.89 -5.09
C ALA A 383 -1.24 -25.46 -5.75
N ILE A 384 -0.15 -26.22 -5.58
CA ILE A 384 1.13 -26.00 -6.28
C ILE A 384 0.95 -26.14 -7.79
N ALA A 385 0.27 -27.19 -8.27
CA ALA A 385 0.04 -27.43 -9.69
C ALA A 385 -0.79 -26.32 -10.35
N GLU A 386 -1.90 -25.92 -9.73
CA GLU A 386 -2.76 -24.83 -10.22
C GLU A 386 -2.04 -23.48 -10.22
N THR A 387 -1.25 -23.20 -9.18
CA THR A 387 -0.48 -21.95 -9.10
C THR A 387 0.63 -21.92 -10.17
N ARG A 388 1.25 -23.07 -10.48
CA ARG A 388 2.19 -23.19 -11.60
C ARG A 388 1.51 -22.96 -12.96
N GLN A 389 0.30 -23.48 -13.15
CA GLN A 389 -0.49 -23.18 -14.34
C GLN A 389 -0.79 -21.68 -14.45
N ARG A 390 -1.22 -21.05 -13.35
CA ARG A 390 -1.47 -19.60 -13.32
C ARG A 390 -0.22 -18.79 -13.65
N ALA A 391 0.96 -19.22 -13.17
CA ALA A 391 2.23 -18.59 -13.51
C ALA A 391 2.49 -18.61 -15.03
N ALA A 392 2.19 -19.73 -15.70
CA ALA A 392 2.33 -19.83 -17.16
C ALA A 392 1.33 -18.93 -17.91
N GLU A 393 0.09 -18.84 -17.45
CA GLU A 393 -0.92 -17.93 -18.01
C GLU A 393 -0.52 -16.46 -17.82
N THR A 394 0.00 -16.09 -16.64
CA THR A 394 0.50 -14.74 -16.35
C THR A 394 1.70 -14.39 -17.20
N GLU A 395 2.62 -15.32 -17.46
CA GLU A 395 3.75 -15.10 -18.38
C GLU A 395 3.28 -14.73 -19.79
N GLN A 396 2.31 -15.48 -20.32
CA GLN A 396 1.72 -15.18 -21.62
C GLN A 396 1.04 -13.80 -21.63
N ALA A 397 0.35 -13.43 -20.55
CA ALA A 397 -0.26 -12.12 -20.41
C ALA A 397 0.79 -10.99 -20.36
N LEU A 398 1.94 -11.20 -19.73
CA LEU A 398 3.05 -10.23 -19.67
C LEU A 398 3.73 -10.06 -21.03
N HIS A 399 3.98 -11.14 -21.77
CA HIS A 399 4.50 -11.03 -23.15
C HIS A 399 3.51 -10.31 -24.09
N ALA A 400 2.21 -10.59 -23.94
CA ALA A 400 1.18 -9.84 -24.67
C ALA A 400 1.18 -8.36 -24.29
N ALA A 401 1.35 -8.04 -23.00
CA ALA A 401 1.47 -6.66 -22.51
C ALA A 401 2.69 -5.94 -23.09
N GLN A 402 3.87 -6.58 -23.15
CA GLN A 402 5.07 -6.01 -23.80
C GLN A 402 4.81 -5.68 -25.27
N THR A 403 4.17 -6.60 -26.01
CA THR A 403 3.83 -6.37 -27.43
C THR A 403 2.84 -5.21 -27.60
N LEU A 404 1.86 -5.13 -26.70
CA LEU A 404 0.88 -4.03 -26.69
C LEU A 404 1.56 -2.70 -26.37
N LEU A 405 2.52 -2.68 -25.45
CA LEU A 405 3.27 -1.49 -25.07
C LEU A 405 4.08 -0.93 -26.24
N VAL A 406 4.69 -1.79 -27.07
CA VAL A 406 5.34 -1.38 -28.32
C VAL A 406 4.35 -0.69 -29.27
N THR A 407 3.13 -1.22 -29.36
CA THR A 407 2.07 -0.62 -30.20
C THR A 407 1.59 0.71 -29.63
N LEU A 408 1.47 0.84 -28.30
CA LEU A 408 1.12 2.09 -27.64
C LEU A 408 2.18 3.17 -27.87
N HIS A 409 3.46 2.82 -27.82
CA HIS A 409 4.57 3.75 -28.11
C HIS A 409 4.55 4.29 -29.54
N ALA A 410 3.89 3.60 -30.48
CA ALA A 410 3.71 4.10 -31.84
C ALA A 410 2.55 5.11 -31.98
N THR A 411 1.63 5.17 -31.00
CA THR A 411 0.40 5.97 -31.07
C THR A 411 0.36 7.09 -30.03
N PHE A 412 1.04 6.91 -28.90
CA PHE A 412 1.06 7.86 -27.78
C PHE A 412 2.50 8.28 -27.46
N PRO A 413 2.71 9.53 -27.00
CA PRO A 413 4.03 10.01 -26.61
C PRO A 413 4.54 9.28 -25.34
N PRO A 414 5.87 9.17 -25.13
CA PRO A 414 6.44 8.47 -23.97
C PRO A 414 5.96 8.99 -22.62
N SER A 415 5.74 10.31 -22.50
CA SER A 415 5.21 10.94 -21.28
C SER A 415 3.81 10.44 -20.92
N ALA A 416 2.97 10.08 -21.90
CA ALA A 416 1.65 9.51 -21.65
C ALA A 416 1.68 8.07 -21.13
N LEU A 417 2.83 7.39 -21.28
CA LEU A 417 2.99 5.97 -20.97
C LEU A 417 3.86 5.75 -19.73
N SER A 418 4.31 6.80 -19.05
CA SER A 418 5.29 6.69 -17.98
C SER A 418 4.86 5.72 -16.87
N SER A 419 3.58 5.76 -16.45
CA SER A 419 3.00 4.93 -15.38
C SER A 419 2.86 3.46 -15.75
N VAL A 420 2.85 3.13 -17.04
CA VAL A 420 2.68 1.74 -17.53
C VAL A 420 3.93 1.19 -18.21
N SER A 421 4.92 2.04 -18.49
CA SER A 421 6.14 1.72 -19.23
C SER A 421 6.95 0.57 -18.60
N HIS A 422 7.10 0.59 -17.27
CA HIS A 422 7.87 -0.40 -16.51
C HIS A 422 7.05 -1.59 -16.00
N ALA A 423 5.71 -1.54 -16.16
CA ALA A 423 4.81 -2.54 -15.59
C ALA A 423 5.10 -3.98 -16.06
N PRO A 424 5.37 -4.27 -17.36
CA PRO A 424 5.68 -5.63 -17.79
C PRO A 424 6.97 -6.18 -17.18
N ASP A 425 8.03 -5.38 -17.11
CA ASP A 425 9.33 -5.81 -16.58
C ASP A 425 9.24 -6.07 -15.08
N GLN A 426 8.51 -5.21 -14.36
CA GLN A 426 8.21 -5.45 -12.95
C GLN A 426 7.37 -6.72 -12.76
N GLY A 427 6.37 -6.94 -13.62
CA GLY A 427 5.54 -8.13 -13.60
C GLY A 427 6.37 -9.41 -13.84
N LEU A 428 7.36 -9.37 -14.72
CA LEU A 428 8.27 -10.50 -14.94
C LEU A 428 9.15 -10.79 -13.71
N ARG A 429 9.65 -9.76 -13.02
CA ARG A 429 10.41 -9.94 -11.76
C ARG A 429 9.55 -10.56 -10.66
N LEU A 430 8.31 -10.08 -10.49
CA LEU A 430 7.34 -10.65 -9.56
C LEU A 430 6.98 -12.09 -9.92
N LEU A 431 6.78 -12.38 -11.21
CA LEU A 431 6.52 -13.73 -11.68
C LEU A 431 7.71 -14.67 -11.39
N ALA A 432 8.95 -14.21 -11.56
CA ALA A 432 10.14 -14.96 -11.23
C ALA A 432 10.20 -15.27 -9.73
N ALA A 433 9.96 -14.27 -8.86
CA ALA A 433 9.88 -14.47 -7.42
C ALA A 433 8.78 -15.49 -7.03
N GLY A 434 7.61 -15.41 -7.66
CA GLY A 434 6.53 -16.36 -7.44
C GLY A 434 6.87 -17.80 -7.88
N ARG A 435 7.64 -17.97 -8.96
CA ARG A 435 8.14 -19.29 -9.39
C ARG A 435 9.16 -19.85 -8.41
N THR A 436 10.09 -19.04 -7.92
CA THR A 436 11.04 -19.44 -6.87
C THR A 436 10.30 -19.90 -5.62
N ALA A 437 9.26 -19.18 -5.19
CA ALA A 437 8.44 -19.58 -4.05
C ALA A 437 7.69 -20.91 -4.30
N LEU A 438 7.26 -21.22 -5.54
CA LEU A 438 6.70 -22.54 -5.88
C LEU A 438 7.71 -23.68 -5.83
N GLU A 439 8.96 -23.42 -6.25
CA GLU A 439 10.04 -24.41 -6.15
C GLU A 439 10.36 -24.71 -4.68
N GLN A 440 10.43 -23.66 -3.85
CA GLN A 440 10.60 -23.79 -2.41
C GLN A 440 9.42 -24.54 -1.77
N ALA A 441 8.18 -24.22 -2.16
CA ALA A 441 6.98 -24.94 -1.69
C ALA A 441 7.05 -26.44 -1.99
N GLN A 442 7.50 -26.80 -3.20
CA GLN A 442 7.68 -28.20 -3.57
C GLN A 442 8.75 -28.88 -2.72
N ALA A 443 9.90 -28.23 -2.51
CA ALA A 443 10.96 -28.76 -1.64
C ALA A 443 10.48 -28.96 -0.20
N SER A 444 9.74 -27.99 0.36
CA SER A 444 9.15 -28.09 1.69
C SER A 444 8.13 -29.22 1.80
N VAL A 445 7.36 -29.51 0.74
CA VAL A 445 6.48 -30.69 0.69
C VAL A 445 7.30 -31.98 0.74
N ASP A 446 8.36 -32.07 -0.05
CA ASP A 446 9.21 -33.25 -0.13
C ASP A 446 9.95 -33.51 1.20
N ASP A 447 10.28 -32.44 1.93
CA ASP A 447 10.89 -32.47 3.28
C ASP A 447 9.86 -32.66 4.43
N GLY A 448 8.57 -32.79 4.12
CA GLY A 448 7.50 -32.98 5.11
C GLY A 448 7.11 -31.73 5.90
N GLN A 449 7.55 -30.55 5.49
CA GLN A 449 7.30 -29.24 6.12
C GLN A 449 6.02 -28.59 5.57
N GLN A 450 4.85 -29.18 5.86
CA GLN A 450 3.58 -28.74 5.28
C GLN A 450 3.23 -27.27 5.57
N THR A 451 3.41 -26.81 6.81
CA THR A 451 3.10 -25.42 7.20
C THR A 451 3.95 -24.41 6.43
N THR A 452 5.25 -24.70 6.26
CA THR A 452 6.19 -23.88 5.47
C THR A 452 5.78 -23.85 3.99
N ALA A 453 5.42 -25.00 3.43
CA ALA A 453 4.97 -25.11 2.05
C ALA A 453 3.67 -24.32 1.78
N VAL A 454 2.71 -24.34 2.71
CA VAL A 454 1.46 -23.54 2.60
C VAL A 454 1.78 -22.05 2.48
N GLU A 455 2.71 -21.55 3.30
CA GLU A 455 3.09 -20.14 3.26
C GLU A 455 3.82 -19.78 1.97
N GLN A 456 4.73 -20.63 1.50
CA GLN A 456 5.42 -20.45 0.22
C GLN A 456 4.46 -20.45 -0.98
N VAL A 457 3.41 -21.30 -0.96
CA VAL A 457 2.35 -21.26 -1.98
C VAL A 457 1.59 -19.94 -1.95
N ARG A 458 1.29 -19.39 -0.76
CA ARG A 458 0.61 -18.09 -0.63
C ARG A 458 1.46 -16.95 -1.18
N ILE A 459 2.76 -16.92 -0.83
CA ILE A 459 3.71 -15.96 -1.38
C ILE A 459 3.73 -16.03 -2.91
N ALA A 460 3.78 -17.24 -3.47
CA ALA A 460 3.73 -17.44 -4.91
C ALA A 460 2.43 -16.92 -5.53
N GLN A 461 1.28 -17.25 -4.96
CA GLN A 461 -0.03 -16.80 -5.44
C GLN A 461 -0.14 -15.28 -5.43
N GLY A 462 0.31 -14.63 -4.35
CA GLY A 462 0.34 -13.17 -4.23
C GLY A 462 1.20 -12.51 -5.31
N ALA A 463 2.44 -12.96 -5.47
CA ALA A 463 3.36 -12.43 -6.47
C ALA A 463 2.84 -12.63 -7.91
N ILE A 464 2.28 -13.80 -8.23
CA ILE A 464 1.71 -14.10 -9.54
C ILE A 464 0.45 -13.27 -9.81
N ALA A 465 -0.38 -13.03 -8.80
CA ALA A 465 -1.56 -12.18 -8.92
C ALA A 465 -1.16 -10.72 -9.22
N GLN A 466 -0.19 -10.18 -8.48
CA GLN A 466 0.35 -8.83 -8.71
C GLN A 466 0.96 -8.70 -10.12
N ALA A 467 1.73 -9.69 -10.55
CA ALA A 467 2.26 -9.75 -11.92
C ALA A 467 1.14 -9.75 -12.99
N GLY A 468 0.06 -10.51 -12.76
CA GLY A 468 -1.11 -10.52 -13.64
C GLY A 468 -1.85 -9.18 -13.68
N GLN A 469 -1.93 -8.50 -12.54
CA GLN A 469 -2.51 -7.16 -12.46
C GLN A 469 -1.70 -6.14 -13.26
N LEU A 470 -0.37 -6.20 -13.25
CA LEU A 470 0.49 -5.35 -14.08
C LEU A 470 0.26 -5.56 -15.58
N ALA A 471 0.13 -6.82 -16.00
CA ALA A 471 -0.24 -7.12 -17.38
C ALA A 471 -1.63 -6.55 -17.74
N ALA A 472 -2.58 -6.56 -16.79
CA ALA A 472 -3.91 -5.99 -16.99
C ALA A 472 -3.90 -4.45 -17.06
N GLN A 473 -3.06 -3.77 -16.29
CA GLN A 473 -2.90 -2.31 -16.36
C GLN A 473 -2.49 -1.88 -17.77
N VAL A 474 -1.50 -2.53 -18.36
CA VAL A 474 -1.03 -2.25 -19.72
C VAL A 474 -2.13 -2.54 -20.74
N ARG A 475 -2.86 -3.64 -20.59
CA ARG A 475 -3.99 -4.02 -21.46
C ARG A 475 -5.09 -2.95 -21.49
N GLY A 476 -5.42 -2.38 -20.32
CA GLY A 476 -6.41 -1.32 -20.17
C GLY A 476 -5.90 0.07 -20.52
N ALA A 477 -4.59 0.25 -20.72
CA ALA A 477 -3.99 1.57 -20.91
C ALA A 477 -4.52 2.28 -22.16
N ARG A 478 -4.75 1.57 -23.28
CA ARG A 478 -5.28 2.18 -24.52
C ARG A 478 -6.63 2.85 -24.29
N GLU A 479 -7.59 2.11 -23.73
CA GLU A 479 -8.94 2.61 -23.50
C GLU A 479 -8.97 3.72 -22.45
N ARG A 480 -8.10 3.62 -21.44
CA ARG A 480 -7.92 4.69 -20.44
C ARG A 480 -7.35 5.95 -21.09
N LEU A 481 -6.32 5.84 -21.93
CA LEU A 481 -5.71 6.97 -22.63
C LEU A 481 -6.65 7.61 -23.65
N GLU A 482 -7.44 6.82 -24.38
CA GLU A 482 -8.46 7.33 -25.31
C GLU A 482 -9.56 8.15 -24.61
N ARG A 483 -9.86 7.82 -23.34
CA ARG A 483 -10.82 8.56 -22.52
C ARG A 483 -10.19 9.62 -21.63
N ALA A 484 -8.86 9.61 -21.49
CA ALA A 484 -8.16 10.39 -20.48
C ALA A 484 -8.42 11.89 -20.59
N ALA A 485 -8.55 12.44 -21.81
CA ALA A 485 -8.85 13.85 -21.99
C ALA A 485 -10.22 14.22 -21.39
N THR A 486 -11.27 13.50 -21.77
CA THR A 486 -12.63 13.73 -21.24
C THR A 486 -12.71 13.49 -19.73
N ASP A 487 -12.06 12.43 -19.25
CA ASP A 487 -12.05 12.09 -17.82
C ASP A 487 -11.28 13.16 -17.01
N LEU A 488 -10.17 13.71 -17.55
CA LEU A 488 -9.41 14.79 -16.91
C LEU A 488 -10.21 16.08 -16.84
N GLU A 489 -10.90 16.46 -17.93
CA GLU A 489 -11.77 17.65 -17.93
C GLU A 489 -12.86 17.54 -16.87
N ALA A 490 -13.50 16.37 -16.77
CA ALA A 490 -14.54 16.11 -15.78
C ALA A 490 -13.99 16.16 -14.33
N ALA A 491 -12.87 15.49 -14.07
CA ALA A 491 -12.25 15.45 -12.74
C ALA A 491 -11.74 16.84 -12.30
N ILE A 492 -11.12 17.61 -13.21
CA ILE A 492 -10.70 18.99 -12.94
C ILE A 492 -11.90 19.86 -12.60
N ALA A 493 -13.02 19.72 -13.32
CA ALA A 493 -14.23 20.48 -13.05
C ALA A 493 -14.84 20.11 -11.69
N SER A 494 -14.86 18.82 -11.33
CA SER A 494 -15.33 18.31 -10.03
C SER A 494 -14.53 18.94 -8.88
N ILE A 495 -13.22 18.73 -8.86
CA ILE A 495 -12.34 19.22 -7.79
C ILE A 495 -12.28 20.75 -7.74
N SER A 496 -12.40 21.43 -8.88
CA SER A 496 -12.49 22.91 -8.88
C SER A 496 -13.77 23.39 -8.19
N SER A 497 -14.88 22.64 -8.29
CA SER A 497 -16.11 22.92 -7.54
C SER A 497 -15.90 22.67 -6.05
N ASP A 498 -15.29 21.55 -5.68
CA ASP A 498 -15.02 21.19 -4.28
C ASP A 498 -14.09 22.20 -3.61
N LEU A 499 -13.09 22.72 -4.34
CA LEU A 499 -12.23 23.80 -3.86
C LEU A 499 -13.01 25.09 -3.57
N ILE A 500 -14.00 25.43 -4.40
CA ILE A 500 -14.88 26.60 -4.15
C ILE A 500 -15.72 26.36 -2.90
N ASP A 501 -16.25 25.15 -2.72
CA ASP A 501 -17.05 24.81 -1.55
C ASP A 501 -16.20 24.73 -0.27
N ALA A 502 -15.01 24.16 -0.33
CA ALA A 502 -14.01 24.20 0.74
C ALA A 502 -13.70 25.64 1.16
N GLN A 503 -13.53 26.57 0.21
CA GLN A 503 -13.31 27.98 0.51
C GLN A 503 -14.50 28.62 1.25
N ARG A 504 -15.73 28.23 0.92
CA ARG A 504 -16.94 28.69 1.65
C ARG A 504 -17.02 28.11 3.06
N LEU A 505 -16.52 26.89 3.25
CA LEU A 505 -16.48 26.20 4.54
C LEU A 505 -15.25 26.57 5.39
N ALA A 506 -14.29 27.31 4.85
CA ALA A 506 -13.04 27.68 5.56
C ALA A 506 -13.25 28.44 6.88
N ALA A 507 -14.39 29.11 7.06
CA ALA A 507 -14.74 29.77 8.32
C ALA A 507 -15.32 28.81 9.39
N GLN A 508 -15.71 27.60 8.98
CA GLN A 508 -16.42 26.60 9.79
C GLN A 508 -15.54 25.39 10.12
N VAL A 509 -14.47 25.15 9.35
CA VAL A 509 -13.53 24.04 9.50
C VAL A 509 -12.16 24.58 9.96
N PRO A 510 -11.47 23.93 10.92
CA PRO A 510 -10.13 24.34 11.31
C PRO A 510 -9.16 24.40 10.12
N ALA A 511 -8.49 25.54 9.97
CA ALA A 511 -7.55 25.76 8.86
C ALA A 511 -6.43 24.72 8.80
N ALA A 512 -5.99 24.19 9.96
CA ALA A 512 -4.96 23.15 10.04
C ALA A 512 -5.35 21.84 9.34
N THR A 513 -6.64 21.52 9.24
CA THR A 513 -7.14 20.30 8.59
C THR A 513 -7.44 20.55 7.11
N LEU A 514 -8.01 21.70 6.78
CA LEU A 514 -8.47 22.01 5.42
C LEU A 514 -7.36 22.51 4.48
N ALA A 515 -6.42 23.33 5.00
CA ALA A 515 -5.35 23.92 4.20
C ALA A 515 -4.45 22.91 3.47
N PRO A 516 -4.01 21.78 4.06
CA PRO A 516 -3.21 20.80 3.33
C PRO A 516 -4.00 20.13 2.20
N LEU A 517 -5.27 19.78 2.43
CA LEU A 517 -6.15 19.15 1.43
C LEU A 517 -6.41 20.09 0.24
N VAL A 518 -6.69 21.37 0.52
CA VAL A 518 -6.87 22.41 -0.51
C VAL A 518 -5.59 22.57 -1.34
N ARG A 519 -4.42 22.67 -0.70
CA ARG A 519 -3.14 22.80 -1.41
C ARG A 519 -2.87 21.59 -2.31
N GLN A 520 -3.16 20.38 -1.81
CA GLN A 520 -2.99 19.15 -2.57
C GLN A 520 -3.93 19.09 -3.78
N ALA A 521 -5.19 19.50 -3.60
CA ALA A 521 -6.18 19.55 -4.68
C ALA A 521 -5.86 20.62 -5.73
N GLU A 522 -5.38 21.80 -5.33
CA GLU A 522 -4.89 22.84 -6.25
C GLU A 522 -3.73 22.33 -7.11
N ALA A 523 -2.74 21.68 -6.48
CA ALA A 523 -1.61 21.08 -7.20
C ALA A 523 -2.07 19.96 -8.15
N ALA A 524 -3.04 19.13 -7.75
CA ALA A 524 -3.59 18.09 -8.60
C ALA A 524 -4.31 18.67 -9.83
N VAL A 525 -5.08 19.77 -9.66
CA VAL A 525 -5.75 20.48 -10.77
C VAL A 525 -4.74 21.08 -11.73
N GLU A 526 -3.66 21.69 -11.24
CA GLU A 526 -2.60 22.24 -12.09
C GLU A 526 -1.92 21.14 -12.92
N GLN A 527 -1.59 20.01 -12.29
CA GLN A 527 -1.01 18.86 -12.97
C GLN A 527 -1.96 18.23 -13.98
N GLY A 528 -3.26 18.14 -13.67
CA GLY A 528 -4.29 17.69 -14.60
C GLY A 528 -4.37 18.58 -15.84
N ARG A 529 -4.30 19.91 -15.65
CA ARG A 529 -4.25 20.88 -16.76
C ARG A 529 -2.98 20.74 -17.60
N ALA A 530 -1.85 20.44 -16.98
CA ALA A 530 -0.60 20.18 -17.70
C ALA A 530 -0.63 18.87 -18.51
N ALA A 531 -1.39 17.86 -18.07
CA ALA A 531 -1.51 16.56 -18.74
C ALA A 531 -2.54 16.54 -19.90
N LEU A 532 -3.47 17.50 -19.93
CA LEU A 532 -4.53 17.63 -20.95
C LEU A 532 -4.02 17.64 -22.40
N PRO A 533 -3.00 18.44 -22.78
CA PRO A 533 -2.47 18.44 -24.15
C PRO A 533 -1.91 17.08 -24.60
N VAL A 534 -1.34 16.32 -23.65
CA VAL A 534 -0.81 14.97 -23.88
C VAL A 534 -1.96 13.98 -24.07
N ALA A 535 -3.01 14.09 -23.25
CA ALA A 535 -4.22 13.25 -23.35
C ALA A 535 -5.00 13.49 -24.65
N SER A 536 -5.10 14.73 -25.12
CA SER A 536 -5.84 15.10 -26.35
C SER A 536 -5.07 14.82 -27.64
N GLY A 537 -3.83 14.34 -27.58
CA GLY A 537 -2.99 14.09 -28.76
C GLY A 537 -2.61 15.35 -29.55
N ALA A 538 -2.77 16.53 -28.95
CA ALA A 538 -2.64 17.83 -29.62
C ALA A 538 -1.20 18.19 -30.06
N MET A 539 -0.19 17.38 -29.69
CA MET A 539 1.22 17.63 -30.00
C MET A 539 1.72 17.03 -31.32
N LEU A 540 0.95 16.21 -32.04
CA LEU A 540 1.45 15.59 -33.28
C LEU A 540 1.44 16.51 -34.52
N THR A 541 0.90 17.74 -34.45
CA THR A 541 0.66 18.57 -35.64
C THR A 541 1.40 19.91 -35.71
N SER A 542 2.29 20.26 -34.78
CA SER A 542 2.92 21.59 -34.79
C SER A 542 4.40 21.68 -34.40
N ALA A 543 5.19 20.63 -34.60
CA ALA A 543 6.65 20.76 -34.54
C ALA A 543 7.23 21.07 -35.94
N SER A 544 7.33 22.36 -36.27
CA SER A 544 8.38 22.80 -37.20
C SER A 544 9.76 22.64 -36.51
N PRO A 545 10.85 22.37 -37.24
CA PRO A 545 12.10 21.86 -36.65
C PRO A 545 12.94 22.87 -35.86
N ASP A 546 12.52 24.13 -35.72
CA ASP A 546 13.45 25.24 -35.43
C ASP A 546 13.32 25.88 -34.03
N THR A 547 12.67 25.24 -33.05
CA THR A 547 12.68 25.74 -31.66
C THR A 547 13.07 24.66 -30.66
N SER A 548 14.26 24.80 -30.08
CA SER A 548 14.79 24.00 -28.97
C SER A 548 13.92 24.02 -27.70
N THR A 549 12.89 24.86 -27.64
CA THR A 549 11.90 24.96 -26.56
C THR A 549 10.76 23.93 -26.67
N GLY A 550 10.53 23.35 -27.85
CA GLY A 550 9.48 22.33 -28.05
C GLY A 550 9.80 20.99 -27.37
N ALA A 551 11.10 20.65 -27.28
CA ALA A 551 11.57 19.42 -26.62
C ALA A 551 11.36 19.44 -25.10
N GLU A 552 11.51 20.60 -24.44
CA GLU A 552 11.23 20.75 -23.01
C GLU A 552 9.72 20.68 -22.70
N ALA A 553 8.87 21.20 -23.60
CA ALA A 553 7.41 21.09 -23.47
C ALA A 553 6.90 19.65 -23.72
N LEU A 554 7.56 18.89 -24.60
CA LEU A 554 7.28 17.47 -24.84
C LEU A 554 7.58 16.59 -23.60
N THR A 555 8.48 17.03 -22.73
CA THR A 555 8.79 16.42 -21.43
C THR A 555 7.99 16.99 -20.25
N SER A 556 7.34 18.15 -20.40
CA SER A 556 6.63 18.82 -19.29
C SER A 556 5.15 18.43 -19.16
N GLY A 557 4.55 17.88 -20.20
CA GLY A 557 3.18 17.36 -20.13
C GLY A 557 3.18 16.06 -19.34
N GLY A 558 2.70 16.11 -18.10
CA GLY A 558 2.66 14.95 -17.20
C GLY A 558 1.81 13.78 -17.74
N ASP A 559 1.98 12.61 -17.12
CA ASP A 559 1.22 11.41 -17.47
C ASP A 559 -0.27 11.59 -17.15
N PRO A 560 -1.17 11.46 -18.14
CA PRO A 560 -2.59 11.71 -17.96
C PRO A 560 -3.27 10.66 -17.08
N LEU A 561 -2.78 9.41 -17.05
CA LEU A 561 -3.31 8.39 -16.16
C LEU A 561 -2.88 8.65 -14.71
N ALA A 562 -1.63 9.07 -14.50
CA ALA A 562 -1.15 9.45 -13.17
C ALA A 562 -1.89 10.69 -12.63
N ALA A 563 -2.19 11.66 -13.51
CA ALA A 563 -2.96 12.85 -13.15
C ALA A 563 -4.39 12.49 -12.74
N LEU A 564 -5.06 11.60 -13.48
CA LEU A 564 -6.38 11.07 -13.11
C LEU A 564 -6.37 10.38 -11.75
N ASP A 565 -5.40 9.50 -11.51
CA ASP A 565 -5.30 8.77 -10.23
C ASP A 565 -4.96 9.71 -9.05
N ARG A 566 -4.31 10.86 -9.30
CA ARG A 566 -4.14 11.92 -8.27
C ARG A 566 -5.43 12.66 -8.00
N LEU A 567 -6.12 13.13 -9.04
CA LEU A 567 -7.39 13.84 -8.91
C LEU A 567 -8.41 13.00 -8.13
N ALA A 568 -8.58 11.72 -8.50
CA ALA A 568 -9.50 10.82 -7.80
C ALA A 568 -9.16 10.62 -6.31
N ARG A 569 -7.86 10.62 -5.95
CA ARG A 569 -7.44 10.54 -4.53
C ARG A 569 -7.70 11.84 -3.78
N CYS A 570 -7.50 12.99 -4.41
CA CYS A 570 -7.79 14.29 -3.82
C CYS A 570 -9.30 14.48 -3.61
N GLU A 571 -10.13 14.08 -4.57
CA GLU A 571 -11.59 14.10 -4.45
C GLU A 571 -12.05 13.26 -3.26
N ALA A 572 -11.58 12.00 -3.17
CA ALA A 572 -11.90 11.13 -2.05
C ALA A 572 -11.41 11.67 -0.69
N ALA A 573 -10.33 12.45 -0.66
CA ALA A 573 -9.80 13.07 0.55
C ALA A 573 -10.54 14.37 0.94
N LEU A 574 -11.10 15.10 -0.02
CA LEU A 574 -11.94 16.27 0.22
C LEU A 574 -13.37 15.89 0.65
N ASP A 575 -13.86 14.74 0.16
CA ASP A 575 -15.16 14.17 0.52
C ASP A 575 -15.19 13.53 1.92
N ALA A 576 -14.02 13.11 2.42
CA ALA A 576 -13.84 12.46 3.72
C ALA A 576 -13.81 13.49 4.86
#